data_AF-A0A813SVR0-F1
#
_entry.id   AF-A0A813SVR0-F1
#
_cell.length_a   1.000
_cell.length_b   1.000
_cell.length_c   1.000
_cell.angle_alpha   90.00
_cell.angle_beta   90.00
_cell.angle_gamma   90.00
#
_symmetry.space_group_name_H-M   'P 1'
#
loop_
_entity.id
_entity.type
_entity.pdbx_description
1 polymer ?
#
loop_
_entity_poly.entity_id
_entity_poly.type
_entity_poly.pdbx_seq_one_letter_code
_entity_poly.pdbx_strand_id
1 'polypeptide(L)'
;MEHFELSILHHSHKESKEQLLSNSFYEEHKNWFQDQDLHPDILHIAQGSYKQTRGYEGGIRGKGYIVKALEAALWAFWSNNDSFETGVLAAIQLGSDTDTTAAIYGQLAGAFYGYDKIPQKWRRQLDAHDLLVSISHWLHFLGSQASTDEQQSQHITGEKRK
;
A
#
# COMPACT_ATOMS: atom_id res chain seq x y z
N MET A 1 -10.73 -21.47 8.48
CA MET A 1 -11.30 -20.22 9.03
C MET A 1 -10.11 -19.30 9.17
N GLU A 2 -10.08 -18.30 8.27
CA GLU A 2 -9.25 -17.09 8.31
C GLU A 2 -7.73 -17.24 8.42
N HIS A 3 -7.06 -17.38 7.28
CA HIS A 3 -5.69 -16.88 7.10
C HIS A 3 -5.80 -15.50 6.44
N PHE A 4 -6.08 -14.48 7.25
CA PHE A 4 -6.01 -13.07 6.87
C PHE A 4 -4.83 -12.43 7.60
N GLU A 5 -3.65 -13.06 7.48
CA GLU A 5 -2.46 -12.59 8.18
C GLU A 5 -1.69 -11.60 7.29
N LEU A 6 -1.65 -10.37 7.80
CA LEU A 6 -0.88 -9.21 7.41
C LEU A 6 0.63 -9.50 7.30
N SER A 7 1.04 -10.22 6.26
CA SER A 7 2.46 -10.46 5.95
C SER A 7 3.20 -9.19 5.50
N ILE A 8 2.49 -8.08 5.25
CA ILE A 8 3.10 -6.81 4.80
C ILE A 8 3.96 -6.15 5.90
N LEU A 9 3.86 -6.57 7.17
CA LEU A 9 4.49 -5.83 8.29
C LEU A 9 5.53 -6.60 9.13
N HIS A 10 5.89 -7.85 8.82
CA HIS A 10 6.79 -8.61 9.72
C HIS A 10 7.93 -9.42 9.09
N HIS A 11 8.49 -9.00 7.95
CA HIS A 11 9.81 -9.50 7.54
C HIS A 11 10.85 -8.39 7.48
N SER A 12 12.01 -8.67 8.08
CA SER A 12 13.14 -7.77 8.30
C SER A 12 13.89 -7.36 7.02
N HIS A 13 13.20 -7.31 5.88
CA HIS A 13 13.62 -6.65 4.65
C HIS A 13 12.59 -5.57 4.34
N LYS A 14 12.95 -4.29 4.53
CA LYS A 14 12.21 -3.22 3.86
C LYS A 14 12.37 -3.48 2.36
N GLU A 15 11.32 -4.00 1.73
CA GLU A 15 11.31 -4.16 0.28
C GLU A 15 11.60 -2.80 -0.37
N SER A 16 12.46 -2.81 -1.38
CA SER A 16 12.72 -1.61 -2.15
C SER A 16 11.46 -1.24 -2.94
N LYS A 17 11.39 0.02 -3.33
CA LYS A 17 10.28 0.50 -4.16
C LYS A 17 10.19 -0.25 -5.49
N GLU A 18 11.34 -0.65 -6.03
CA GLU A 18 11.45 -1.43 -7.26
C GLU A 18 10.88 -2.84 -7.06
N GLN A 19 11.08 -3.46 -5.90
CA GLN A 19 10.51 -4.77 -5.58
C GLN A 19 8.98 -4.67 -5.46
N LEU A 20 8.48 -3.70 -4.69
CA LEU A 20 7.04 -3.46 -4.53
C LEU A 20 6.33 -3.15 -5.84
N LEU A 21 7.03 -2.48 -6.77
CA LEU A 21 6.50 -2.11 -8.07
C LEU A 21 6.90 -3.08 -9.18
N SER A 22 7.45 -4.25 -8.86
CA SER A 22 7.79 -5.25 -9.88
C SER A 22 6.55 -5.70 -10.65
N ASN A 23 6.69 -5.93 -11.96
CA ASN A 23 5.59 -6.49 -12.77
C ASN A 23 5.27 -7.94 -12.39
N SER A 24 6.19 -8.62 -11.68
CA SER A 24 6.01 -9.96 -11.14
C SER A 24 5.49 -9.97 -9.70
N PHE A 25 5.31 -8.81 -9.05
CA PHE A 25 4.98 -8.73 -7.62
C PHE A 25 3.77 -9.58 -7.24
N TYR A 26 2.70 -9.51 -8.04
CA TYR A 26 1.50 -10.29 -7.81
C TYR A 26 1.73 -11.80 -7.95
N GLU A 27 2.43 -12.25 -8.98
CA GLU A 27 2.69 -13.67 -9.21
C GLU A 27 3.59 -14.27 -8.12
N GLU A 28 4.58 -13.52 -7.66
CA GLU A 28 5.48 -13.90 -6.56
C GLU A 28 4.75 -14.01 -5.22
N HIS A 29 3.65 -13.26 -5.05
CA HIS A 29 2.88 -13.17 -3.81
C HIS A 29 1.43 -13.65 -3.98
N LYS A 30 1.16 -14.52 -4.96
CA LYS A 30 -0.20 -14.98 -5.28
C LYS A 30 -0.92 -15.62 -4.08
N ASN A 31 -0.15 -16.26 -3.20
CA ASN A 31 -0.64 -16.84 -1.96
C ASN A 31 -1.28 -15.80 -1.00
N TRP A 32 -0.85 -14.53 -1.03
CA TRP A 32 -1.48 -13.46 -0.23
C TRP A 32 -2.92 -13.17 -0.67
N PHE A 33 -3.24 -13.51 -1.93
CA PHE A 33 -4.56 -13.33 -2.53
C PHE A 33 -5.36 -14.63 -2.52
N GLN A 34 -5.06 -15.56 -1.61
CA GLN A 34 -5.74 -16.86 -1.48
C GLN A 34 -5.72 -17.68 -2.78
N ASP A 35 -4.65 -17.52 -3.56
CA ASP A 35 -4.47 -18.13 -4.88
C ASP A 35 -5.60 -17.81 -5.88
N GLN A 36 -6.39 -16.77 -5.62
CA GLN A 36 -7.45 -16.29 -6.50
C GLN A 36 -6.88 -15.38 -7.59
N ASP A 37 -7.43 -15.49 -8.78
CA ASP A 37 -7.07 -14.59 -9.87
C ASP A 37 -7.65 -13.19 -9.63
N LEU A 38 -6.79 -12.17 -9.77
CA LEU A 38 -7.22 -10.78 -9.78
C LEU A 38 -8.14 -10.50 -10.97
N HIS A 39 -9.10 -9.59 -10.77
CA HIS A 39 -9.90 -9.06 -11.85
C HIS A 39 -8.98 -8.50 -12.98
N PRO A 40 -9.30 -8.71 -14.28
CA PRO A 40 -8.42 -8.35 -15.39
C PRO A 40 -7.91 -6.90 -15.35
N ASP A 41 -8.77 -5.96 -14.96
CA ASP A 41 -8.39 -4.55 -14.83
C ASP A 41 -7.31 -4.31 -13.76
N ILE A 42 -7.38 -5.02 -12.63
CA ILE A 42 -6.41 -4.91 -11.54
C ILE A 42 -5.12 -5.63 -11.92
N LEU A 43 -5.23 -6.79 -12.58
CA LEU A 43 -4.07 -7.51 -13.11
C LEU A 43 -3.30 -6.65 -14.12
N HIS A 44 -4.00 -5.92 -15.00
CA HIS A 44 -3.38 -4.99 -15.94
C HIS A 44 -2.55 -3.91 -15.24
N ILE A 45 -3.06 -3.38 -14.12
CA ILE A 45 -2.35 -2.42 -13.28
C ILE A 45 -1.14 -3.08 -12.59
N ALA A 46 -1.32 -4.25 -11.98
CA ALA A 46 -0.25 -4.99 -11.31
C ALA A 46 0.91 -5.33 -12.27
N GLN A 47 0.61 -5.57 -13.54
CA GLN A 47 1.58 -5.80 -14.61
C GLN A 47 2.29 -4.52 -15.10
N GLY A 48 1.97 -3.36 -14.52
CA GLY A 48 2.70 -2.11 -14.72
C GLY A 48 2.07 -1.13 -15.69
N SER A 49 0.76 -1.18 -15.97
CA SER A 49 0.10 -0.21 -16.86
C SER A 49 0.29 1.26 -16.42
N TYR A 50 0.53 1.48 -15.12
CA TYR A 50 0.83 2.77 -14.53
C TYR A 50 2.26 3.28 -14.80
N LYS A 51 3.16 2.50 -15.40
CA LYS A 51 4.57 2.91 -15.65
C LYS A 51 4.72 3.70 -16.95
N GLN A 52 3.93 4.77 -17.09
CA GLN A 52 3.90 5.61 -18.28
C GLN A 52 4.66 6.92 -18.06
N THR A 53 5.52 7.32 -18.99
CA THR A 53 6.35 8.53 -18.85
C THR A 53 5.56 9.84 -18.87
N ARG A 54 4.32 9.82 -19.41
CA ARG A 54 3.53 11.03 -19.65
C ARG A 54 2.31 11.21 -18.76
N GLY A 55 2.11 10.38 -17.73
CA GLY A 55 1.02 10.55 -16.73
C GLY A 55 -0.33 10.88 -17.37
N TYR A 56 -0.83 12.09 -17.12
CA TYR A 56 -2.05 12.60 -17.74
C TYR A 56 -1.99 12.60 -19.28
N GLU A 57 -0.92 13.07 -19.91
CA GLU A 57 -0.80 12.99 -21.38
C GLU A 57 -0.64 11.55 -21.90
N GLY A 58 -0.17 10.63 -21.06
CA GLY A 58 -0.06 9.20 -21.37
C GLY A 58 -1.40 8.45 -21.32
N GLY A 59 -2.40 8.99 -20.62
CA GLY A 59 -3.72 8.37 -20.48
C GLY A 59 -4.10 7.98 -19.04
N ILE A 60 -3.23 8.23 -18.07
CA ILE A 60 -3.52 8.01 -16.63
C ILE A 60 -4.55 9.05 -16.16
N ARG A 61 -5.65 8.61 -15.56
CA ARG A 61 -6.74 9.47 -15.08
C ARG A 61 -7.24 8.97 -13.73
N GLY A 62 -7.48 9.85 -12.78
CA GLY A 62 -8.32 9.54 -11.61
C GLY A 62 -9.79 9.86 -11.91
N LYS A 63 -10.49 9.09 -12.74
CA LYS A 63 -11.95 9.28 -12.95
C LYS A 63 -12.71 8.32 -12.05
N GLY A 64 -13.91 8.71 -11.57
CA GLY A 64 -14.78 8.08 -10.55
C GLY A 64 -15.09 6.58 -10.65
N TYR A 65 -14.05 5.79 -10.83
CA TYR A 65 -13.92 4.36 -10.94
C TYR A 65 -12.62 4.00 -10.23
N ILE A 66 -12.71 3.28 -9.12
CA ILE A 66 -11.61 3.07 -8.18
C ILE A 66 -10.35 2.48 -8.81
N VAL A 67 -10.49 1.66 -9.84
CA VAL A 67 -9.39 1.09 -10.63
C VAL A 67 -8.51 2.18 -11.25
N LYS A 68 -9.12 3.25 -11.76
CA LYS A 68 -8.41 4.36 -12.38
C LYS A 68 -7.74 5.27 -11.35
N ALA A 69 -8.36 5.45 -10.18
CA ALA A 69 -7.72 6.11 -9.05
C ALA A 69 -6.51 5.31 -8.52
N LEU A 70 -6.61 3.98 -8.45
CA LEU A 70 -5.50 3.10 -8.08
C LEU A 70 -4.33 3.18 -9.09
N GLU A 71 -4.64 3.11 -10.39
CA GLU A 71 -3.64 3.26 -11.46
C GLU A 71 -2.92 4.62 -11.38
N ALA A 72 -3.66 5.70 -11.12
CA ALA A 72 -3.12 7.05 -10.96
C ALA A 72 -2.25 7.20 -9.70
N ALA A 73 -2.67 6.62 -8.57
CA ALA A 73 -1.88 6.63 -7.33
C ALA A 73 -0.57 5.86 -7.49
N LEU A 74 -0.59 4.69 -8.15
CA LEU A 74 0.61 3.91 -8.45
C LEU A 74 1.53 4.62 -9.45
N TRP A 75 0.98 5.32 -10.45
CA TRP A 75 1.79 6.18 -11.33
C TRP A 75 2.51 7.27 -10.54
N ALA A 76 1.79 7.96 -9.66
CA ALA A 76 2.35 9.05 -8.86
C ALA A 76 3.44 8.53 -7.90
N PHE A 77 3.20 7.37 -7.30
CA PHE A 77 4.19 6.68 -6.48
C PHE A 77 5.39 6.29 -7.32
N TRP A 78 5.24 5.59 -8.45
CA TRP A 78 6.33 5.16 -9.31
C TRP A 78 7.19 6.31 -9.88
N SER A 79 6.55 7.38 -10.35
CA SER A 79 7.20 8.48 -11.08
C SER A 79 7.94 9.50 -10.20
N ASN A 80 7.72 9.48 -8.89
CA ASN A 80 8.33 10.44 -7.97
C ASN A 80 9.27 9.73 -6.99
N ASN A 81 10.55 10.10 -7.00
CA ASN A 81 11.54 9.47 -6.14
C ASN A 81 11.59 10.12 -4.75
N ASP A 82 11.48 9.26 -3.74
CA ASP A 82 11.81 9.48 -2.31
C ASP A 82 11.17 10.65 -1.57
N SER A 83 10.11 11.25 -2.11
CA SER A 83 9.37 12.29 -1.42
C SER A 83 7.88 12.02 -1.44
N PHE A 84 7.32 11.87 -0.24
CA PHE A 84 5.88 11.81 -0.03
C PHE A 84 5.19 13.05 -0.64
N GLU A 85 5.79 14.22 -0.43
CA GLU A 85 5.26 15.52 -0.87
C GLU A 85 5.17 15.63 -2.38
N THR A 86 6.24 15.31 -3.12
CA THR A 86 6.21 15.45 -4.59
C THR A 86 5.22 14.47 -5.21
N GLY A 87 5.17 13.23 -4.72
CA GLY A 87 4.24 12.24 -5.25
C GLY A 87 2.77 12.54 -4.95
N VAL A 88 2.42 13.08 -3.76
CA VAL A 88 1.00 13.42 -3.49
C VAL A 88 0.56 14.60 -4.35
N LEU A 89 1.44 15.58 -4.58
CA LEU A 89 1.16 16.69 -5.48
C LEU A 89 0.97 16.19 -6.93
N ALA A 90 1.79 15.25 -7.38
CA ALA A 90 1.63 14.62 -8.68
C ALA A 90 0.29 13.85 -8.79
N ALA A 91 -0.11 13.14 -7.74
CA ALA A 91 -1.40 12.43 -7.69
C ALA A 91 -2.60 13.41 -7.83
N ILE A 92 -2.56 14.54 -7.13
CA ILE A 92 -3.59 15.59 -7.22
C ILE A 92 -3.64 16.20 -8.62
N GLN A 93 -2.48 16.37 -9.27
CA GLN A 93 -2.39 17.01 -10.58
C GLN A 93 -2.99 16.18 -11.73
N LEU A 94 -3.29 14.88 -11.51
CA LEU A 94 -3.94 14.00 -12.49
C LEU A 94 -5.47 14.24 -12.62
N GLY A 95 -6.05 15.07 -11.75
CA GLY A 95 -7.40 15.62 -11.86
C GLY A 95 -8.56 14.64 -11.63
N SER A 96 -9.78 15.17 -11.81
CA SER A 96 -11.09 14.51 -11.67
C SER A 96 -11.44 14.04 -10.25
N ASP A 97 -10.86 12.95 -9.77
CA ASP A 97 -11.13 12.31 -8.46
C ASP A 97 -9.86 12.37 -7.60
N THR A 98 -9.49 13.60 -7.29
CA THR A 98 -8.20 13.94 -6.68
C THR A 98 -8.12 13.51 -5.21
N ASP A 99 -9.24 13.56 -4.49
CA ASP A 99 -9.34 13.13 -3.10
C ASP A 99 -9.16 11.62 -2.98
N THR A 100 -9.87 10.82 -3.79
CA THR A 100 -9.70 9.36 -3.79
C THR A 100 -8.28 8.97 -4.21
N THR A 101 -7.76 9.58 -5.28
CA THR A 101 -6.40 9.28 -5.78
C THR A 101 -5.33 9.66 -4.74
N ALA A 102 -5.44 10.83 -4.10
CA ALA A 102 -4.52 11.25 -3.06
C ALA A 102 -4.62 10.40 -1.79
N ALA A 103 -5.81 9.92 -1.44
CA ALA A 103 -6.02 9.02 -0.30
C ALA A 103 -5.37 7.65 -0.52
N ILE A 104 -5.49 7.06 -1.72
CA ILE A 104 -4.82 5.79 -2.07
C ILE A 104 -3.30 6.00 -2.07
N TYR A 105 -2.82 7.07 -2.73
CA TYR A 105 -1.40 7.41 -2.72
C TYR A 105 -0.88 7.58 -1.29
N GLY A 106 -1.62 8.30 -0.43
CA GLY A 106 -1.22 8.59 0.94
C GLY A 106 -1.05 7.34 1.80
N GLN A 107 -1.89 6.32 1.59
CA GLN A 107 -1.75 5.02 2.25
C GLN A 107 -0.48 4.30 1.80
N LEU A 108 -0.25 4.20 0.49
CA LEU A 108 0.93 3.52 -0.09
C LEU A 108 2.23 4.21 0.31
N ALA A 109 2.32 5.52 0.02
CA ALA A 109 3.50 6.32 0.28
C ALA A 109 3.73 6.51 1.79
N GLY A 110 2.67 6.60 2.59
CA GLY A 110 2.77 6.70 4.05
C GLY A 110 3.31 5.42 4.69
N ALA A 111 2.86 4.25 4.23
CA ALA A 111 3.40 2.96 4.67
C ALA A 111 4.87 2.77 4.25
N PHE A 112 5.23 3.21 3.03
CA PHE A 112 6.58 3.06 2.51
C PHE A 112 7.59 4.05 3.11
N TYR A 113 7.28 5.35 3.06
CA TYR A 113 8.18 6.41 3.52
C TYR A 113 8.14 6.61 5.04
N GLY A 114 7.03 6.27 5.68
CA GLY A 114 6.80 6.48 7.11
C GLY A 114 6.24 7.87 7.44
N TYR A 115 5.59 7.97 8.60
CA TYR A 115 4.89 9.15 9.07
C TYR A 115 5.76 10.42 9.14
N ASP A 116 7.02 10.29 9.53
CA ASP A 116 7.94 11.42 9.66
C ASP A 116 8.34 12.05 8.32
N LYS A 117 8.14 11.34 7.20
CA LYS A 117 8.38 11.87 5.86
C LYS A 117 7.24 12.70 5.32
N ILE A 118 6.08 12.73 6.00
CA ILE A 118 4.99 13.64 5.67
C ILE A 118 5.34 15.03 6.23
N PRO A 119 5.25 16.10 5.40
CA PRO A 119 5.54 17.46 5.83
C PRO A 119 4.84 17.83 7.14
N GLN A 120 5.62 18.30 8.12
CA GLN A 120 5.11 18.61 9.46
C GLN A 120 3.95 19.62 9.43
N LYS A 121 4.00 20.59 8.50
CA LYS A 121 2.93 21.57 8.30
C LYS A 121 1.60 20.89 7.97
N TRP A 122 1.61 19.87 7.11
CA TRP A 122 0.40 19.14 6.73
C TRP A 122 -0.12 18.29 7.88
N ARG A 123 0.77 17.59 8.60
CA ARG A 123 0.39 16.80 9.78
C ARG A 123 -0.29 17.66 10.84
N ARG A 124 0.22 18.87 11.10
CA ARG A 124 -0.36 19.82 12.08
C ARG A 124 -1.69 20.44 11.64
N GLN A 125 -2.00 20.42 10.36
CA GLN A 125 -3.23 20.99 9.80
C GLN A 125 -4.30 19.93 9.51
N LEU A 126 -3.98 18.66 9.75
CA LEU A 126 -4.89 17.56 9.50
C LEU A 126 -5.99 17.51 10.57
N ASP A 127 -7.24 17.54 10.13
CA ASP A 127 -8.38 17.37 11.02
C ASP A 127 -8.35 15.98 11.68
N ALA A 128 -8.72 15.91 12.95
CA ALA A 128 -8.71 14.69 13.77
C ALA A 128 -7.35 13.96 13.81
N HIS A 129 -6.23 14.69 13.61
CA HIS A 129 -4.88 14.14 13.61
C HIS A 129 -4.60 13.17 14.78
N ASP A 130 -4.88 13.59 16.01
CA ASP A 130 -4.54 12.78 17.20
C ASP A 130 -5.38 11.50 17.30
N LEU A 131 -6.62 11.53 16.82
CA LEU A 131 -7.47 10.35 16.70
C LEU A 131 -6.88 9.37 15.67
N LEU A 132 -6.48 9.85 14.50
CA LEU A 132 -5.89 9.03 13.44
C LEU A 132 -4.58 8.37 13.90
N VAL A 133 -3.71 9.11 14.59
CA VAL A 133 -2.48 8.57 15.19
C VAL A 133 -2.81 7.50 16.23
N SER A 134 -3.81 7.73 17.09
CA SER A 134 -4.22 6.76 18.10
C SER A 134 -4.76 5.46 17.48
N ILE A 135 -5.61 5.57 16.46
CA ILE A 135 -6.13 4.42 15.71
C ILE A 135 -4.98 3.66 15.04
N SER A 136 -4.03 4.36 14.42
CA SER A 136 -2.86 3.75 13.79
C SER A 136 -2.02 2.93 14.77
N HIS A 137 -1.73 3.47 15.97
CA HIS A 137 -1.03 2.72 17.02
C HIS A 137 -1.82 1.50 17.49
N TRP A 138 -3.15 1.62 17.62
CA TRP A 138 -3.98 0.50 18.05
C TRP A 138 -4.05 -0.61 17.01
N LEU A 139 -4.21 -0.28 15.72
CA LEU A 139 -4.17 -1.24 14.62
C LEU A 139 -2.81 -1.95 14.53
N HIS A 140 -1.72 -1.20 14.70
CA HIS A 140 -0.37 -1.79 14.74
C HIS A 140 -0.19 -2.74 15.93
N PHE A 141 -0.67 -2.34 17.11
CA PHE A 141 -0.67 -3.20 18.30
C PHE A 141 -1.45 -4.49 18.05
N LEU A 142 -2.70 -4.40 17.59
CA LEU A 142 -3.52 -5.58 17.29
C LEU A 142 -2.85 -6.51 16.27
N GLY A 143 -2.29 -5.95 15.20
CA GLY A 143 -1.55 -6.72 14.19
C GLY A 143 -0.33 -7.45 14.78
N SER A 144 0.42 -6.81 15.69
CA SER A 144 1.58 -7.44 16.33
C SER A 144 1.21 -8.61 17.26
N GLN A 145 0.01 -8.60 17.85
CA GLN A 145 -0.44 -9.67 18.73
C GLN A 145 -0.86 -10.91 17.94
N ALA A 146 -1.59 -10.73 16.82
CA ALA A 146 -2.03 -11.83 15.96
C ALA A 146 -0.85 -12.69 15.46
N SER A 147 0.23 -12.04 15.01
CA SER A 147 1.45 -12.71 14.57
C SER A 147 2.18 -13.48 15.68
N THR A 148 1.94 -13.15 16.95
CA THR A 148 2.56 -13.82 18.11
C THR A 148 1.77 -15.07 18.52
N ASP A 149 0.44 -15.01 18.45
CA ASP A 149 -0.45 -16.13 18.83
C ASP A 149 -0.39 -17.30 17.83
N GLU A 150 -0.16 -17.03 16.55
CA GLU A 150 0.07 -18.07 15.53
C GLU A 150 1.39 -18.83 15.75
N GLN A 151 2.45 -18.12 16.14
CA GLN A 151 3.77 -18.72 16.40
C GLN A 151 3.76 -19.61 17.66
N GLN A 152 3.01 -19.23 18.69
CA GLN A 152 2.85 -20.04 19.91
C GLN A 152 2.00 -21.30 19.67
N SER A 153 0.97 -21.21 18.82
CA SER A 153 0.11 -22.36 18.48
C SER A 153 0.85 -23.43 17.68
N GLN A 154 1.76 -23.04 16.78
CA GLN A 154 2.61 -23.98 16.04
C GLN A 154 3.67 -24.66 16.94
N HIS A 155 4.20 -23.97 17.96
CA HIS A 155 5.15 -24.55 18.92
C HIS A 155 4.52 -25.62 19.82
N ILE A 156 3.26 -25.45 20.27
CA ILE A 156 2.58 -26.42 21.15
C ILE A 156 2.22 -27.72 20.41
N THR A 157 1.99 -27.66 19.10
CA THR A 157 1.57 -28.84 18.30
C THR A 157 2.75 -29.73 17.89
N GLY A 158 3.99 -29.23 17.96
CA GLY A 158 5.23 -29.95 17.62
C GLY A 158 5.75 -30.91 18.69
N GLU A 159 5.27 -30.81 19.94
CA GLU A 159 5.85 -31.53 21.08
C GLU A 159 5.21 -32.91 21.38
N LYS A 160 4.20 -33.34 20.61
CA LYS A 160 3.51 -34.64 20.78
C LYS A 160 3.91 -35.74 19.77
N ARG A 161 5.17 -35.78 19.36
CA ARG A 161 5.76 -36.94 18.65
C ARG A 161 7.11 -37.32 19.23
N LYS A 162 7.10 -37.99 20.37
CA LYS A 162 8.12 -38.96 20.78
C LYS A 162 7.43 -40.18 21.37
#